data_AF-A0A0F2JCS5-F1
#
_entry.id   AF-A0A0F2JCS5-F1
#
_cell.length_a   1.000
_cell.length_b   1.000
_cell.length_c   1.000
_cell.angle_alpha   90.00
_cell.angle_beta   90.00
_cell.angle_gamma   90.00
#
_symmetry.space_group_name_H-M   'P 1'
#
loop_
_entity.id
_entity.type
_entity.pdbx_description
1 polymer ?
#
loop_
_entity_poly.entity_id
_entity_poly.type
_entity_poly.pdbx_seq_one_letter_code
_entity_poly.pdbx_strand_id
1 'polypeptide(L)'
;MNIKKPQAFRSIGFQKITIGVPTEKANILPKANSMKLVDLNTKVSEKYPHREFSAGKRDPHIWLSPKRAKVMVETIAQEMSSLDVKNAEIYKKNAEDYFEKLDQLDSEIKAMVEGLNNKSLLYLILLMDI
;
A
#
# COMPACT_ATOMS: atom_id res chain seq x y z
N MET A 1 7.04 -1.12 -41.45
CA MET A 1 5.89 -1.45 -40.58
C MET A 1 5.76 -0.32 -39.56
N ASN A 2 4.90 0.67 -39.83
CA ASN A 2 4.76 1.87 -38.99
C ASN A 2 3.83 1.57 -37.82
N ILE A 3 4.40 1.37 -36.63
CA ILE A 3 3.63 1.25 -35.39
C ILE A 3 3.15 2.67 -35.03
N LYS A 4 1.88 2.97 -35.32
CA LYS A 4 1.24 4.21 -34.86
C LYS A 4 1.29 4.21 -33.33
N LYS A 5 2.05 5.15 -32.74
CA LYS A 5 1.98 5.45 -31.31
C LYS A 5 0.52 5.83 -31.00
N PRO A 6 -0.15 5.19 -30.03
CA PRO A 6 -1.51 5.54 -29.69
C PRO A 6 -1.57 6.97 -29.14
N GLN A 7 -2.05 7.89 -29.96
CA GLN A 7 -2.47 9.22 -29.54
C GLN A 7 -3.89 9.11 -28.99
N ALA A 8 -4.03 9.00 -27.67
CA ALA A 8 -5.18 9.48 -26.89
C ALA A 8 -4.98 9.23 -25.39
N PHE A 9 -3.90 9.73 -24.79
CA PHE A 9 -3.91 10.03 -23.35
C PHE A 9 -4.41 11.47 -23.18
N ARG A 10 -5.72 11.67 -23.32
CA ARG A 10 -6.35 12.97 -23.03
C ARG A 10 -6.66 13.03 -21.53
N SER A 11 -5.83 13.80 -20.82
CA SER A 11 -6.09 14.51 -19.55
C SER A 11 -6.76 13.75 -18.39
N ILE A 12 -6.40 12.49 -18.12
CA ILE A 12 -6.64 11.93 -16.79
C ILE A 12 -5.52 12.50 -15.90
N GLY A 13 -5.87 13.27 -14.87
CA GLY A 13 -4.88 13.81 -13.93
C GLY A 13 -4.00 12.67 -13.43
N PHE A 14 -2.70 12.71 -13.76
CA PHE A 14 -1.79 11.65 -13.38
C PHE A 14 -1.62 11.69 -11.85
N GLN A 15 -2.16 10.69 -11.15
CA GLN A 15 -1.90 10.51 -9.72
C GLN A 15 -0.77 9.49 -9.54
N LYS A 16 0.13 9.78 -8.60
CA LYS A 16 1.19 8.86 -8.20
C LYS A 16 0.92 8.37 -6.79
N ILE A 17 0.72 7.06 -6.66
CA ILE A 17 0.64 6.40 -5.36
C ILE A 17 2.07 6.01 -4.94
N THR A 18 2.46 6.37 -3.72
CA THR A 18 3.80 6.09 -3.15
C THR A 18 3.66 5.29 -1.86
N ILE A 19 4.48 4.26 -1.71
CA ILE A 19 4.56 3.43 -0.49
C ILE A 19 5.59 3.98 0.51
N GLY A 20 6.38 4.98 0.10
CA GLY A 20 7.28 5.73 0.97
C GLY A 20 8.66 5.08 1.16
N VAL A 21 9.07 4.21 0.23
CA VAL A 21 10.38 3.54 0.26
C VAL A 21 11.51 4.48 -0.18
N PRO A 22 12.75 4.30 0.31
CA PRO A 22 13.88 5.19 -0.01
C PRO A 22 14.12 5.36 -1.52
N THR A 23 13.97 4.29 -2.30
CA THR A 23 14.09 4.31 -3.77
C THR A 23 13.09 5.25 -4.44
N GLU A 24 11.85 5.37 -3.93
CA GLU A 24 10.85 6.28 -4.50
C GLU A 24 11.29 7.73 -4.30
N LYS A 25 11.72 8.08 -3.09
CA LYS A 25 12.19 9.43 -2.75
C LYS A 25 13.39 9.86 -3.58
N ALA A 26 14.33 8.95 -3.81
CA ALA A 26 15.57 9.27 -4.53
C ALA A 26 15.37 9.38 -6.05
N ASN A 27 14.51 8.53 -6.65
CA ASN A 27 14.50 8.34 -8.11
C ASN A 27 13.19 8.66 -8.81
N ILE A 28 12.07 8.66 -8.09
CA ILE A 28 10.72 8.71 -8.67
C ILE A 28 10.04 10.04 -8.33
N LEU A 29 10.08 10.45 -7.06
CA LEU A 29 9.48 11.72 -6.62
C LEU A 29 10.08 12.95 -7.32
N PRO A 30 11.41 13.05 -7.57
CA PRO A 30 11.98 14.20 -8.28
C PRO A 30 11.53 14.32 -9.74
N LYS A 31 10.96 13.24 -10.31
CA LYS A 31 10.50 13.17 -11.71
C LYS A 31 8.98 13.32 -11.84
N ALA A 32 8.24 13.37 -10.73
CA ALA A 32 6.78 13.37 -10.70
C ALA A 32 6.14 14.75 -10.93
N ASN A 33 6.83 15.64 -11.67
CA ASN A 33 6.38 17.01 -11.91
C ASN A 33 4.92 17.04 -12.40
N SER A 34 4.08 17.74 -11.62
CA SER A 34 2.64 17.98 -11.86
C SER A 34 1.66 16.84 -11.54
N MET A 35 2.09 15.75 -10.87
CA MET A 35 1.20 14.66 -10.46
C MET A 35 0.66 14.86 -9.03
N LYS A 36 -0.61 14.52 -8.77
CA LYS A 36 -1.11 14.43 -7.37
C LYS A 36 -0.43 13.25 -6.69
N LEU A 37 0.30 13.51 -5.62
CA LEU A 37 0.98 12.49 -4.82
C LEU A 37 0.05 11.97 -3.72
N VAL A 38 -0.19 10.67 -3.72
CA VAL A 38 -0.93 9.98 -2.66
C VAL A 38 0.07 9.17 -1.84
N ASP A 39 0.41 9.68 -0.65
CA ASP A 39 1.32 9.01 0.28
C ASP A 39 0.57 8.00 1.15
N LEU A 40 0.74 6.72 0.82
CA LEU A 40 0.12 5.62 1.57
C LEU A 40 0.67 5.52 3.00
N ASN A 41 1.89 5.96 3.25
CA ASN A 41 2.45 5.97 4.59
C ASN A 41 1.70 6.95 5.49
N THR A 42 1.43 8.16 4.98
CA THR A 42 0.59 9.14 5.68
C THR A 42 -0.80 8.58 5.95
N LYS A 43 -1.43 7.95 4.96
CA LYS A 43 -2.76 7.34 5.11
C LYS A 43 -2.80 6.23 6.15
N VAL A 44 -1.79 5.36 6.15
CA VAL A 44 -1.65 4.33 7.19
C VAL A 44 -1.41 4.95 8.57
N SER A 45 -0.67 6.06 8.64
CA SER A 45 -0.36 6.75 9.91
C SER A 45 -1.57 7.40 10.58
N GLU A 46 -2.62 7.72 9.81
CA GLU A 46 -3.90 8.21 10.33
C GLU A 46 -4.60 7.17 11.22
N LYS A 47 -4.32 5.87 11.02
CA LYS A 47 -4.96 4.76 11.75
C LYS A 47 -3.99 3.96 12.63
N TYR A 48 -2.72 3.88 12.27
CA TYR A 48 -1.72 3.08 12.97
C TYR A 48 -0.44 3.89 13.21
N PRO A 49 0.16 3.85 14.40
CA PRO A 49 1.38 4.61 14.68
C PRO A 49 2.52 4.20 13.75
N HIS A 50 3.45 5.13 13.50
CA HIS A 50 4.68 4.79 12.78
C HIS A 50 5.49 3.75 13.54
N ARG A 51 6.19 2.90 12.79
CA ARG A 51 7.18 1.97 13.36
C ARG A 51 8.58 2.44 13.03
N GLU A 52 9.54 2.07 13.87
CA GLU A 52 10.94 2.42 13.70
C GLU A 52 11.82 1.15 13.77
N PHE A 53 12.84 1.08 12.91
CA PHE A 53 13.87 0.03 13.00
C PHE A 53 14.98 0.37 14.00
N SER A 54 15.20 1.66 14.22
CA SER A 54 16.19 2.23 15.14
C SER A 54 15.77 3.66 15.45
N ALA A 55 16.17 4.21 16.59
CA ALA A 55 15.78 5.56 17.02
C ALA A 55 15.83 6.59 15.88
N GLY A 56 14.66 7.10 15.48
CA GLY A 56 14.50 8.12 14.45
C GLY A 56 14.51 7.62 13.00
N LYS A 57 14.57 6.30 12.75
CA LYS A 57 14.45 5.70 11.41
C LYS A 57 13.14 4.94 11.28
N ARG A 58 12.17 5.62 10.65
CA ARG A 58 10.87 5.05 10.27
C ARG A 58 11.02 3.81 9.40
N ASP A 59 10.30 2.75 9.73
CA ASP A 59 10.13 1.54 8.93
C ASP A 59 9.25 1.82 7.69
N PRO A 60 9.78 1.68 6.46
CA PRO A 60 8.98 1.82 5.25
C PRO A 60 8.14 0.58 4.90
N HIS A 61 8.35 -0.58 5.51
CA HIS A 61 7.73 -1.87 5.13
C HIS A 61 6.32 -2.06 5.70
N ILE A 62 5.52 -0.99 5.67
CA ILE A 62 4.15 -0.98 6.21
C ILE A 62 3.23 -2.01 5.54
N TRP A 63 3.54 -2.46 4.32
CA TRP A 63 2.77 -3.47 3.59
C TRP A 63 2.89 -4.88 4.17
N LEU A 64 3.87 -5.13 5.05
CA LEU A 64 4.04 -6.43 5.70
C LEU A 64 2.98 -6.69 6.77
N SER A 65 2.29 -5.68 7.28
CA SER A 65 1.14 -5.90 8.17
C SER A 65 -0.15 -6.00 7.36
N PRO A 66 -0.89 -7.14 7.42
CA PRO A 66 -2.18 -7.27 6.75
C PRO A 66 -3.15 -6.13 7.11
N LYS A 67 -3.19 -5.75 8.39
CA LYS A 67 -4.01 -4.64 8.91
C LYS A 67 -3.69 -3.30 8.24
N ARG A 68 -2.41 -2.98 8.07
CA ARG A 68 -1.96 -1.76 7.38
C ARG A 68 -2.16 -1.87 5.87
N ALA A 69 -1.96 -3.04 5.28
CA ALA A 69 -2.22 -3.30 3.87
C ALA A 69 -3.69 -3.07 3.50
N LYS A 70 -4.65 -3.35 4.39
CA LYS A 70 -6.07 -3.01 4.17
C LYS A 70 -6.26 -1.50 3.95
N VAL A 71 -5.64 -0.66 4.77
CA VAL A 71 -5.69 0.82 4.61
C VAL A 71 -5.08 1.26 3.29
N MET A 72 -3.97 0.62 2.88
CA MET A 72 -3.33 0.90 1.59
C MET A 72 -4.27 0.55 0.43
N VAL A 73 -4.88 -0.63 0.46
CA VAL A 73 -5.80 -1.10 -0.59
C VAL A 73 -7.06 -0.23 -0.65
N GLU A 74 -7.62 0.14 0.51
CA GLU A 74 -8.75 1.07 0.60
C GLU A 74 -8.43 2.41 -0.07
N THR A 75 -7.27 3.00 0.28
CA THR A 75 -6.82 4.27 -0.29
C THR A 75 -6.64 4.16 -1.80
N ILE A 76 -6.03 3.08 -2.29
CA ILE A 76 -5.84 2.85 -3.73
C ILE A 76 -7.21 2.76 -4.43
N ALA A 77 -8.15 2.00 -3.89
CA ALA A 77 -9.48 1.84 -4.48
C ALA A 77 -10.25 3.16 -4.52
N GLN A 78 -10.18 3.98 -3.47
CA GLN A 78 -10.79 5.32 -3.43
C GLN A 78 -10.19 6.25 -4.48
N GLU A 79 -8.88 6.27 -4.63
CA GLU A 79 -8.19 7.12 -5.60
C GLU A 79 -8.46 6.66 -7.05
N MET A 80 -8.48 5.35 -7.30
CA MET A 80 -8.84 4.80 -8.60
C MET A 80 -10.31 5.09 -8.95
N SER A 81 -11.22 4.96 -7.99
CA SER A 81 -12.65 5.27 -8.15
C SER A 81 -12.88 6.75 -8.47
N SER A 82 -12.08 7.63 -7.87
CA SER A 82 -12.16 9.08 -8.12
C SER A 82 -11.65 9.45 -9.52
N LEU A 83 -10.70 8.69 -10.08
CA LEU A 83 -10.17 8.92 -11.43
C LEU A 83 -11.03 8.30 -12.53
N ASP A 84 -11.66 7.18 -12.23
CA ASP A 84 -12.42 6.39 -13.19
C ASP A 84 -13.76 5.98 -12.57
N VAL A 85 -14.63 6.99 -12.45
CA VAL A 85 -15.95 6.89 -11.82
C VAL A 85 -16.81 5.80 -12.47
N LYS A 86 -16.63 5.55 -13.77
CA LYS A 86 -17.37 4.49 -14.49
C LYS A 86 -17.09 3.10 -13.92
N ASN A 87 -15.87 2.85 -13.44
CA ASN A 87 -15.44 1.57 -12.88
C ASN A 87 -15.30 1.61 -11.35
N ALA A 88 -15.79 2.66 -10.67
CA ALA A 88 -15.68 2.83 -9.22
C ALA A 88 -16.15 1.61 -8.42
N GLU A 89 -17.33 1.06 -8.76
CA GLU A 89 -17.88 -0.11 -8.09
C GLU A 89 -16.99 -1.36 -8.26
N ILE A 90 -16.28 -1.49 -9.39
CA ILE A 90 -15.34 -2.59 -9.61
C ILE A 90 -14.14 -2.45 -8.65
N TYR A 91 -13.57 -1.26 -8.52
CA TYR A 91 -12.45 -1.04 -7.60
C TYR A 91 -12.85 -1.27 -6.15
N LYS A 92 -14.04 -0.80 -5.75
CA LYS A 92 -14.58 -1.02 -4.41
C LYS A 92 -14.79 -2.51 -4.13
N LYS A 93 -15.47 -3.23 -5.03
CA LYS A 93 -15.70 -4.67 -4.89
C LYS A 93 -14.38 -5.45 -4.81
N ASN A 94 -13.41 -5.13 -5.67
CA ASN A 94 -12.10 -5.77 -5.62
C ASN A 94 -11.36 -5.52 -4.29
N ALA A 95 -11.52 -4.33 -3.69
CA ALA A 95 -10.95 -4.04 -2.39
C ALA A 95 -11.63 -4.85 -1.27
N GLU A 96 -12.95 -4.95 -1.28
CA GLU A 96 -13.73 -5.77 -0.34
C GLU A 96 -13.32 -7.25 -0.43
N ASP A 97 -13.28 -7.82 -1.64
CA ASP A 97 -12.85 -9.20 -1.88
C ASP A 97 -11.38 -9.43 -1.43
N TYR A 98 -10.53 -8.41 -1.53
CA TYR A 98 -9.14 -8.49 -1.07
C TYR A 98 -9.01 -8.33 0.45
N PHE A 99 -9.92 -7.64 1.11
CA PHE A 99 -9.96 -7.56 2.57
C PHE A 99 -10.19 -8.92 3.21
N GLU A 100 -11.07 -9.74 2.63
CA GLU A 100 -11.29 -11.12 3.09
C GLU A 100 -10.00 -11.94 3.04
N LYS A 101 -9.23 -11.82 1.96
CA LYS A 101 -7.93 -12.49 1.81
C LYS A 101 -6.91 -12.00 2.85
N LEU A 102 -6.91 -10.70 3.14
CA LEU A 102 -6.02 -10.12 4.16
C LEU A 102 -6.42 -10.54 5.58
N ASP A 103 -7.71 -10.67 5.87
CA ASP A 103 -8.21 -11.15 7.17
C ASP A 103 -7.90 -12.64 7.37
N GLN A 104 -8.05 -13.43 6.30
CA GLN A 104 -7.63 -14.84 6.31
C GLN A 104 -6.12 -14.95 6.55
N LEU A 105 -5.32 -14.20 5.78
CA LEU A 105 -3.86 -14.20 5.93
C LEU A 105 -3.43 -13.78 7.35
N ASP A 106 -4.03 -12.73 7.91
CA ASP A 106 -3.76 -12.30 9.29
C ASP A 106 -4.03 -13.43 10.29
N SER A 107 -5.14 -14.13 10.13
CA SER A 107 -5.52 -15.27 10.98
C SER A 107 -4.55 -16.45 10.85
N GLU A 108 -4.16 -16.80 9.62
CA GLU A 108 -3.18 -17.86 9.36
C GLU A 108 -1.82 -17.53 9.97
N ILE A 109 -1.36 -16.28 9.85
CA ILE A 109 -0.10 -15.86 10.46
C ILE A 109 -0.17 -15.94 11.98
N LYS A 110 -1.28 -15.48 12.62
CA LYS A 110 -1.45 -15.62 14.08
C LYS A 110 -1.30 -17.07 14.52
N ALA A 111 -2.03 -17.97 13.86
CA ALA A 111 -2.04 -19.39 14.18
C ALA A 111 -0.65 -20.04 14.00
N MET A 112 0.07 -19.69 12.93
CA MET A 112 1.44 -20.18 12.71
C MET A 112 2.41 -19.75 13.80
N VAL A 113 2.23 -18.55 14.33
CA VAL A 113 3.17 -17.93 15.29
C VAL A 113 2.89 -18.35 16.73
N GLU A 114 1.63 -18.59 17.10
CA GLU A 114 1.23 -19.08 18.44
C GLU A 114 1.96 -20.37 18.84
N GLY A 115 2.30 -21.23 17.87
CA GLY A 115 3.03 -22.47 18.11
C GLY A 115 4.56 -22.33 18.24
N LEU A 116 5.13 -21.14 18.07
CA LEU A 116 6.59 -20.95 18.04
C LEU A 116 7.15 -20.58 19.42
N ASN A 117 7.94 -21.48 20.00
CA ASN A 117 8.62 -21.25 21.29
C ASN A 117 9.82 -20.28 21.21
N ASN A 118 10.33 -19.98 20.01
CA ASN A 118 11.54 -19.17 19.84
C ASN A 118 11.23 -17.84 19.14
N LYS A 119 11.35 -16.74 19.88
CA LYS A 119 10.87 -15.41 19.45
C LYS A 119 11.81 -14.66 18.50
N SER A 120 12.93 -15.26 18.07
CA SER A 120 13.93 -14.59 17.24
C SER A 120 13.48 -14.35 15.79
N LEU A 121 12.80 -15.33 15.17
CA LEU A 121 12.09 -15.16 13.89
C LEU A 121 10.88 -14.22 14.01
N LEU A 122 10.32 -14.19 15.21
CA LEU A 122 9.17 -13.42 15.60
C LEU A 122 9.44 -11.91 15.58
N TYR A 123 10.68 -11.42 15.65
CA TYR A 123 10.95 -9.98 15.54
C TYR A 123 10.63 -9.42 14.14
N LEU A 124 10.80 -10.23 13.10
CA LEU A 124 10.38 -9.87 11.73
C LEU A 124 8.85 -9.91 11.57
N ILE A 125 8.19 -10.76 12.36
CA ILE A 125 6.74 -11.03 12.32
C ILE A 125 5.96 -10.11 13.30
N LEU A 126 6.57 -9.63 14.38
CA LEU A 126 6.03 -8.64 15.33
C LEU A 126 5.84 -7.27 14.66
N LEU A 127 6.53 -7.03 13.55
CA LEU A 127 6.26 -5.93 12.62
C LEU A 127 5.00 -6.16 11.76
N MET A 128 4.14 -7.14 12.06
CA MET A 128 2.88 -7.36 11.34
C MET A 128 1.64 -6.89 12.13
N ASP A 129 1.81 -6.28 13.32
CA ASP A 129 0.71 -5.90 14.24
C ASP A 129 -0.21 -7.09 14.55
N ILE A 130 0.36 -8.29 14.74
CA ILE A 130 -0.35 -9.52 15.12
C ILE A 130 -0.84 -9.43 16.56
#